data_AF-A0A945Z136-F1
#
_entry.id   AF-A0A945Z136-F1
#
_cell.length_a   1.000
_cell.length_b   1.000
_cell.length_c   1.000
_cell.angle_alpha   90.00
_cell.angle_beta   90.00
_cell.angle_gamma   90.00
#
_symmetry.space_group_name_H-M   'P 1'
#
loop_
_entity.id
_entity.type
_entity.pdbx_description
1 polymer ?
#
loop_
_entity_poly.entity_id
_entity_poly.type
_entity_poly.pdbx_seq_one_letter_code
_entity_poly.pdbx_strand_id
1 'polypeptide(L)' 'MEYKKWFSLSEAAKYLSRCNRQVLRYVEEGDLKGYQRTYRGKWLFDIKDLDAFVMYKLPYRKLTRPQKAEINVL' A
#
# COMPACT_ATOMS: atom_id res chain seq x y z
N MET A 1 7.77 -17.29 -5.62
CA MET A 1 6.51 -16.57 -5.35
C MET A 1 6.45 -15.47 -6.40
N GLU A 2 5.48 -15.49 -7.31
CA GLU A 2 5.37 -14.44 -8.33
C GLU A 2 5.03 -13.12 -7.62
N TYR A 3 5.93 -12.13 -7.67
CA TYR A 3 5.73 -10.85 -7.00
C TYR A 3 4.65 -10.05 -7.74
N LYS A 4 3.40 -10.30 -7.37
CA LYS A 4 2.25 -9.57 -7.89
C LYS A 4 2.40 -8.10 -7.51
N LYS A 5 2.56 -7.21 -8.49
CA LYS A 5 2.73 -5.77 -8.25
C LYS A 5 1.51 -5.11 -7.56
N TRP A 6 0.31 -5.61 -7.86
CA TRP A 6 -0.95 -5.02 -7.42
C TRP A 6 -1.74 -5.96 -6.52
N PHE A 7 -1.99 -5.52 -5.29
CA PHE A 7 -2.73 -6.25 -4.27
C PHE A 7 -4.18 -5.75 -4.23
N SER A 8 -5.13 -6.67 -4.09
CA SER A 8 -6.50 -6.37 -3.71
C SER A 8 -6.58 -5.98 -2.22
N LEU A 9 -7.73 -5.45 -1.78
CA LEU A 9 -7.96 -5.11 -0.37
C LEU A 9 -7.66 -6.28 0.58
N SER A 10 -8.14 -7.49 0.26
CA SER A 10 -7.91 -8.67 1.10
C SER A 10 -6.45 -9.12 1.10
N GLU A 11 -5.74 -8.97 -0.03
CA GLU A 11 -4.31 -9.30 -0.10
C GLU A 11 -3.48 -8.27 0.68
N ALA A 12 -3.79 -6.97 0.56
CA ALA A 12 -3.14 -5.91 1.32
C ALA A 12 -3.40 -6.05 2.83
N ALA A 13 -4.62 -6.44 3.23
CA ALA A 13 -4.97 -6.72 4.61
C ALA A 13 -4.14 -7.88 5.19
N LYS A 14 -3.98 -8.97 4.42
CA LYS A 14 -3.07 -10.06 4.79
C LYS A 14 -1.61 -9.59 4.89
N TYR A 15 -1.15 -8.82 3.91
CA TYR A 15 0.21 -8.27 3.88
C TYR A 15 0.53 -7.44 5.13
N LEU A 16 -0.40 -6.56 5.52
CA LEU A 16 -0.25 -5.69 6.69
C LEU A 16 -0.61 -6.36 8.01
N SER A 17 -1.08 -7.62 7.99
CA SER A 17 -1.63 -8.32 9.16
C SER A 17 -2.72 -7.50 9.87
N ARG A 18 -3.66 -6.97 9.08
CA ARG A 18 -4.79 -6.14 9.54
C ARG A 18 -6.09 -6.60 8.89
N CYS A 19 -7.23 -6.11 9.41
CA CYS A 19 -8.52 -6.34 8.78
C CYS A 19 -8.78 -5.34 7.64
N ASN A 20 -9.63 -5.71 6.68
CA ASN A 20 -9.97 -4.86 5.53
C ASN A 20 -10.43 -3.45 5.94
N ARG A 21 -11.21 -3.34 7.03
CA ARG A 21 -11.70 -2.05 7.54
C ARG A 21 -10.56 -1.13 7.96
N GLN A 22 -9.54 -1.66 8.62
CA GLN A 22 -8.39 -0.89 9.05
C GLN A 22 -7.57 -0.42 7.84
N VAL A 23 -7.42 -1.24 6.80
CA VAL A 23 -6.74 -0.84 5.56
C VAL A 23 -7.47 0.31 4.87
N LEU A 24 -8.80 0.26 4.78
CA LEU A 24 -9.59 1.36 4.22
C LEU A 24 -9.47 2.63 5.06
N ARG A 25 -9.44 2.50 6.39
CA ARG A 25 -9.22 3.63 7.30
C ARG A 25 -7.88 4.33 7.03
N TYR A 26 -6.79 3.59 6.83
CA TYR A 26 -5.50 4.19 6.46
C TYR A 26 -5.54 4.94 5.12
N VAL A 27 -6.40 4.50 4.19
CA VAL A 27 -6.61 5.21 2.93
C VAL A 27 -7.39 6.51 3.14
N GLU A 28 -8.42 6.47 3.98
CA GLU A 28 -9.24 7.64 4.35
C GLU A 28 -8.43 8.68 5.12
N GLU A 29 -7.57 8.24 6.05
CA GLU A 29 -6.67 9.10 6.84
C GLU A 29 -5.47 9.61 6.01
N GLY A 30 -5.22 9.02 4.83
CA GLY A 30 -4.19 9.45 3.88
C GLY A 30 -2.78 8.87 4.13
N ASP A 31 -2.66 7.94 5.07
CA ASP A 31 -1.41 7.26 5.42
C ASP A 31 -1.01 6.21 4.37
N LEU A 32 -2.02 5.54 3.79
CA LEU A 32 -1.82 4.52 2.77
C LEU A 32 -2.42 4.95 1.43
N LYS A 33 -1.67 4.78 0.34
CA LYS A 33 -2.18 5.06 -0.99
C LYS A 33 -2.99 3.87 -1.53
N GLY A 34 -4.30 4.04 -1.61
CA GLY A 34 -5.20 3.15 -2.34
C GLY A 34 -5.54 3.68 -3.74
N TYR A 35 -5.76 2.76 -4.69
CA TYR A 35 -6.21 3.05 -6.04
C TYR A 35 -7.60 2.45 -6.26
N GLN A 36 -8.53 3.26 -6.75
CA GLN A 36 -9.87 2.84 -7.12
C GLN A 36 -10.17 3.39 -8.52
N ARG A 37 -10.30 2.50 -9.51
CA ARG A 37 -10.47 2.92 -10.92
C ARG A 37 -11.87 3.49 -11.21
N THR A 38 -12.87 3.03 -10.49
CA THR A 38 -14.27 3.47 -10.61
C THR A 38 -14.85 3.74 -9.24
N TYR A 39 -15.83 4.65 -9.15
CA TYR A 39 -16.53 4.91 -7.90
C TYR A 39 -17.17 3.62 -7.37
N ARG A 40 -16.90 3.26 -6.10
CA ARG A 40 -17.28 1.97 -5.48
C ARG A 40 -16.69 0.72 -6.14
N GLY A 41 -15.69 0.88 -7.01
CA GLY A 41 -14.94 -0.22 -7.61
C GLY A 41 -14.02 -0.94 -6.63
N LYS A 42 -13.30 -1.95 -7.14
CA LYS A 42 -12.31 -2.70 -6.35
C LYS A 42 -11.13 -1.79 -5.98
N TRP A 43 -10.70 -1.90 -4.73
CA TRP A 43 -9.46 -1.28 -4.26
C TRP A 43 -8.25 -2.10 -4.68
N LEU A 44 -7.23 -1.40 -5.19
CA LEU A 44 -5.94 -1.94 -5.54
C LEU A 44 -4.83 -1.16 -4.82
N PHE A 45 -3.75 -1.84 -4.46
CA PHE A 45 -2.63 -1.32 -3.70
C PHE A 45 -1.33 -1.73 -4.39
N ASP A 46 -0.44 -0.78 -4.66
CA ASP A 46 0.90 -1.11 -5.19
C ASP A 46 1.78 -1.64 -4.06
N ILE A 47 2.57 -2.68 -4.33
CA ILE A 47 3.45 -3.27 -3.33
C ILE A 47 4.40 -2.23 -2.71
N LYS A 48 4.92 -1.28 -3.50
CA LYS A 48 5.84 -0.26 -2.99
C LYS A 48 5.15 0.74 -2.06
N ASP A 49 3.87 1.02 -2.30
CA ASP A 49 3.07 1.85 -1.39
C ASP A 49 2.79 1.10 -0.07
N LEU A 50 2.64 -0.23 -0.12
CA LEU A 50 2.53 -1.06 1.10
C LEU A 50 3.86 -1.09 1.87
N ASP A 51 4.99 -1.31 1.19
CA ASP A 51 6.32 -1.33 1.82
C ASP A 51 6.68 0.03 2.43
N ALA A 52 6.39 1.11 1.71
CA ALA A 52 6.56 2.47 2.21
C ALA A 52 5.75 2.73 3.48
N PHE A 53 4.51 2.24 3.52
CA PHE A 53 3.65 2.35 4.68
C PHE A 53 4.15 1.49 5.85
N VAL A 54 4.65 0.29 5.59
CA VAL A 54 5.23 -0.58 6.63
C VAL A 54 6.46 0.08 7.25
N MET A 55 7.41 0.53 6.43
CA MET A 55 8.70 1.06 6.88
C MET A 55 8.60 2.47 7.45
N TYR A 56 7.89 3.38 6.78
CA TYR A 56 7.95 4.81 7.09
C TYR A 56 6.60 5.44 7.45
N LYS A 57 5.50 4.66 7.42
CA LYS A 57 4.13 5.16 7.64
C LYS A 57 3.75 6.28 6.67
N LEU A 58 4.33 6.27 5.46
CA LEU A 58 4.10 7.27 4.43
C LEU A 58 3.86 6.60 3.08
N PRO A 59 3.09 7.22 2.17
CA PRO A 59 2.99 6.78 0.78
C PRO A 59 4.34 6.85 0.05
N TYR A 60 4.60 5.92 -0.89
CA TYR A 60 5.89 5.84 -1.60
C TYR A 60 6.28 7.16 -2.28
N ARG A 61 5.29 7.87 -2.84
CA ARG A 61 5.51 9.16 -3.51
C ARG A 61 6.15 10.23 -2.61
N LYS A 62 5.85 10.20 -1.29
CA LYS A 62 6.32 11.19 -0.31
C LYS A 62 7.72 10.88 0.24
N LEU A 63 8.27 9.71 -0.09
CA LEU A 63 9.59 9.31 0.39
C LEU A 63 10.72 10.06 -0.33
N THR A 64 11.81 10.25 0.39
CA THR A 64 13.08 10.79 -0.12
C THR A 64 13.77 9.80 -1.06
N ARG A 65 14.75 10.25 -1.84
CA ARG A 65 15.53 9.38 -2.74
C ARG A 65 16.19 8.19 -2.01
N PRO A 66 16.85 8.38 -0.86
CA PRO A 66 17.42 7.25 -0.10
C PRO A 66 16.36 6.23 0.34
N GLN A 67 15.25 6.69 0.92
CA GLN A 67 14.16 5.81 1.38
C GLN A 67 13.53 5.00 0.22
N LYS A 68 13.42 5.61 -0.96
CA LYS A 68 12.95 4.90 -2.16
C LYS A 68 13.92 3.81 -2.63
N ALA A 69 15.22 4.02 -2.45
CA ALA A 69 16.24 3.04 -2.78
C ALA A 69 16.14 1.82 -1.87
N GLU A 70 15.93 2.01 -0.56
CA GLU A 70 15.72 0.92 0.42
C GLU A 70 14.52 0.03 0.02
N ILE A 71 13.40 0.63 -0.36
CA ILE A 71 12.21 -0.12 -0.80
C ILE A 71 12.43 -0.85 -2.14
N ASN A 72 13.18 -0.28 -3.07
CA ASN A 72 13.39 -0.91 -4.38
C ASN A 72 14.31 -2.14 -4.33
N VAL A 73 14.98 -2.38 -3.20
CA VAL A 73 15.86 -3.53 -2.97
C VAL A 73 15.10 -4.70 -2.32
N LEU A 74 13.92 -4.45 -1.75
CA LEU A 74 12.99 -5.46 -1.20
C LEU A 74 12.24 -6.20 -2.32
#